data_AF-A0A9D6EGR2-F1
#
_entry.id   AF-A0A9D6EGR2-F1
#
_cell.length_a   1.000
_cell.length_b   1.000
_cell.length_c   1.000
_cell.angle_alpha   90.00
_cell.angle_beta   90.00
_cell.angle_gamma   90.00
#
_symmetry.space_group_name_H-M   'P 1'
#
loop_
_entity.id
_entity.type
_entity.pdbx_description
1 polymer ?
#
loop_
_entity_poly.entity_id
_entity_poly.type
_entity_poly.pdbx_seq_one_letter_code
_entity_poly.pdbx_strand_id
1 'polypeptide(L)'
;MADHAPATLRRFFDPLVRRSFGDLSIGDQPVADYLADLLTRFARTEALYAIRGAGGRRLDTVVDLLLEAQRAWDFHAADFDPFREREIKQQIGDYTLFMTGVFREFVEGRSITGYYVREGKRAYRFVSQHDKSALKPRASLFAALAGGFENYAGALTYMKKVYLRPELHPAPYQPLLRLLAEW
;
A
#
# COMPACT_ATOMS: atom_id res chain seq x y z
N MET A 1 -26.21 -11.87 -3.49
CA MET A 1 -26.14 -10.45 -3.94
C MET A 1 -24.97 -9.70 -3.29
N ALA A 2 -23.75 -10.24 -3.34
CA ALA A 2 -22.59 -9.62 -2.69
C ALA A 2 -21.36 -9.74 -3.60
N ASP A 3 -21.27 -8.88 -4.62
CA ASP A 3 -20.06 -8.81 -5.46
C ASP A 3 -19.82 -7.43 -6.10
N HIS A 4 -20.36 -6.35 -5.52
CA HIS A 4 -20.29 -5.01 -6.14
C HIS A 4 -19.44 -4.00 -5.33
N ALA A 5 -19.01 -4.36 -4.13
CA ALA A 5 -18.18 -3.49 -3.27
C ALA A 5 -16.78 -3.16 -3.85
N PRO A 6 -15.99 -4.11 -4.40
CA PRO A 6 -14.62 -3.81 -4.84
C PRO A 6 -14.59 -2.95 -6.11
N ALA A 7 -15.49 -3.20 -7.06
CA ALA A 7 -15.64 -2.34 -8.24
C ALA A 7 -16.08 -0.92 -7.87
N THR A 8 -16.87 -0.77 -6.80
CA THR A 8 -17.34 0.54 -6.34
C THR A 8 -16.21 1.35 -5.68
N LEU A 9 -15.38 0.71 -4.84
CA LEU A 9 -14.22 1.37 -4.22
C LEU A 9 -13.13 1.74 -5.23
N ARG A 10 -12.82 0.86 -6.19
CA ARG A 10 -11.87 1.19 -7.25
C ARG A 10 -12.33 2.39 -8.07
N ARG A 11 -13.62 2.44 -8.43
CA ARG A 11 -14.24 3.58 -9.13
C ARG A 11 -14.24 4.86 -8.29
N PHE A 12 -14.17 4.74 -6.96
CA PHE A 12 -14.01 5.88 -6.08
C PHE A 12 -12.56 6.37 -6.04
N PHE A 13 -11.57 5.48 -5.86
CA PHE A 13 -10.17 5.88 -5.72
C PHE A 13 -9.48 6.28 -7.03
N ASP A 14 -9.79 5.61 -8.14
CA ASP A 14 -9.17 5.88 -9.45
C ASP A 14 -9.19 7.38 -9.85
N PRO A 15 -10.36 8.07 -9.86
CA PRO A 15 -10.38 9.49 -10.22
C PRO A 15 -9.62 10.37 -9.22
N LEU A 16 -9.56 10.00 -7.93
CA LEU A 16 -8.86 10.77 -6.90
C LEU A 16 -7.34 10.67 -7.06
N VAL A 17 -6.82 9.46 -7.30
CA VAL A 17 -5.40 9.22 -7.55
C VAL A 17 -4.96 9.94 -8.83
N ARG A 18 -5.74 9.80 -9.91
CA ARG A 18 -5.44 10.47 -11.19
C ARG A 18 -5.42 11.99 -11.06
N ARG A 19 -6.38 12.56 -10.32
CA ARG A 19 -6.39 14.01 -10.08
C ARG A 19 -5.19 14.46 -9.25
N SER A 20 -4.84 13.71 -8.21
CA SER A 20 -3.62 13.99 -7.44
C SER A 20 -2.35 13.92 -8.28
N PHE A 21 -2.25 12.97 -9.21
CA PHE A 21 -1.11 12.88 -10.12
C PHE A 21 -1.08 14.06 -11.09
N GLY A 22 -2.24 14.47 -11.61
CA GLY A 22 -2.38 15.67 -12.45
C GLY A 22 -1.93 16.94 -11.73
N ASP A 23 -2.45 17.19 -10.53
CA ASP A 23 -2.11 18.36 -9.71
C ASP A 23 -0.61 18.43 -9.38
N LEU A 24 0.03 17.28 -9.18
CA LEU A 24 1.46 17.18 -8.87
C LEU A 24 2.36 16.97 -10.10
N SER A 25 1.80 17.00 -11.31
CA SER A 25 2.53 16.77 -12.57
C SER A 25 3.28 15.42 -12.62
N ILE A 26 2.72 14.37 -12.02
CA ILE A 26 3.27 13.01 -12.02
C ILE A 26 2.75 12.26 -13.26
N GLY A 27 3.62 12.06 -14.25
CA GLY A 27 3.30 11.45 -15.54
C GLY A 27 3.34 9.92 -15.59
N ASP A 28 2.86 9.22 -14.57
CA ASP A 28 2.96 7.75 -14.47
C ASP A 28 1.59 7.07 -14.32
N GLN A 29 0.89 6.91 -15.45
CA GLN A 29 -0.45 6.33 -15.47
C GLN A 29 -0.50 4.86 -15.01
N PRO A 30 0.45 3.98 -15.40
CA PRO A 30 0.50 2.61 -14.88
C PRO A 30 0.64 2.56 -13.35
N VAL A 31 1.43 3.46 -12.75
CA VAL A 31 1.49 3.56 -11.30
C VAL A 31 0.19 4.10 -10.71
N ALA A 32 -0.45 5.11 -11.32
CA ALA A 32 -1.74 5.61 -10.84
C ALA A 32 -2.81 4.50 -10.76
N ASP A 33 -2.92 3.68 -11.81
CA ASP A 33 -3.80 2.51 -11.83
C ASP A 33 -3.46 1.52 -10.70
N TYR A 34 -2.18 1.24 -10.51
CA TYR A 34 -1.72 0.37 -9.43
C TYR A 34 -2.04 0.91 -8.04
N LEU A 35 -1.90 2.22 -7.82
CA LEU A 35 -2.21 2.85 -6.54
C LEU A 35 -3.71 2.85 -6.25
N ALA A 36 -4.57 3.02 -7.26
CA ALA A 36 -6.02 2.88 -7.10
C ALA A 36 -6.39 1.44 -6.67
N ASP A 37 -5.76 0.44 -7.27
CA ASP A 37 -5.92 -0.96 -6.88
C ASP A 37 -5.38 -1.23 -5.47
N LEU A 38 -4.23 -0.65 -5.12
CA LEU A 38 -3.64 -0.73 -3.78
C LEU A 38 -4.60 -0.14 -2.74
N LEU A 39 -5.08 1.08 -2.92
CA LEU A 39 -6.05 1.69 -2.01
C LEU A 39 -7.33 0.86 -1.87
N THR A 40 -7.83 0.30 -2.98
CA THR A 40 -9.01 -0.58 -2.97
C THR A 40 -8.76 -1.83 -2.13
N ARG A 41 -7.58 -2.45 -2.25
CA ARG A 41 -7.19 -3.61 -1.43
C ARG A 41 -7.12 -3.25 0.06
N PHE A 42 -6.51 -2.12 0.40
CA PHE A 42 -6.31 -1.70 1.79
C PHE A 42 -7.53 -1.04 2.45
N ALA A 43 -8.49 -0.51 1.69
CA ALA A 43 -9.70 0.10 2.21
C ALA A 43 -10.70 -0.89 2.84
N ARG A 44 -10.58 -2.19 2.51
CA ARG A 44 -11.31 -3.23 3.24
C ARG A 44 -10.61 -3.40 4.58
N THR A 45 -11.25 -3.01 5.67
CA THR A 45 -10.73 -3.14 7.04
C THR A 45 -10.24 -4.56 7.33
N GLU A 46 -10.85 -5.58 6.71
CA GLU A 46 -10.39 -6.98 6.80
C GLU A 46 -9.01 -7.24 6.16
N ALA A 47 -8.56 -6.48 5.17
CA ALA A 47 -7.23 -6.63 4.53
C ALA A 47 -6.10 -5.95 5.32
N LEU A 48 -6.42 -4.91 6.10
CA LEU A 48 -5.52 -4.35 7.11
C LEU A 48 -5.29 -5.33 8.27
N TYR A 49 -6.22 -6.25 8.51
CA TYR A 49 -6.19 -7.26 9.58
C TYR A 49 -6.18 -8.72 9.07
N ALA A 50 -5.90 -8.97 7.79
CA ALA A 50 -6.01 -10.30 7.17
C ALA A 50 -4.87 -11.26 7.54
N ILE A 51 -3.75 -10.73 8.02
CA ILE A 51 -2.60 -11.56 8.41
C ILE A 51 -2.79 -11.94 9.88
N ARG A 52 -3.08 -13.22 10.12
CA ARG A 52 -3.05 -13.85 11.44
C ARG A 52 -1.63 -14.35 11.71
N GLY A 53 -1.09 -14.06 12.89
CA GLY A 53 0.21 -14.60 13.30
C GLY A 53 0.16 -16.10 13.61
N ALA A 54 1.32 -16.69 13.88
CA ALA A 54 1.40 -18.08 14.33
C ALA A 54 0.47 -18.31 15.55
N GLY A 55 -0.42 -19.30 15.46
CA GLY A 55 -1.41 -19.60 16.50
C GLY A 55 -2.73 -18.82 16.44
N GLY A 56 -2.99 -18.05 15.37
CA GLY A 56 -4.29 -17.41 15.15
C GLY A 56 -4.52 -16.10 15.90
N ARG A 57 -3.46 -15.50 16.47
CA ARG A 57 -3.53 -14.22 17.18
C ARG A 57 -3.80 -13.06 16.20
N ARG A 58 -4.70 -12.13 16.58
CA ARG A 58 -4.87 -10.84 15.91
C ARG A 58 -3.58 -10.03 16.04
N LEU A 59 -3.11 -9.48 14.93
CA LEU A 59 -1.97 -8.57 14.91
C LEU A 59 -2.54 -7.16 15.04
N ASP A 60 -2.65 -6.70 16.29
CA ASP A 60 -3.32 -5.43 16.62
C ASP A 60 -2.44 -4.20 16.35
N THR A 61 -1.16 -4.42 16.03
CA THR A 61 -0.22 -3.33 15.72
C THR A 61 0.63 -3.63 14.47
N VAL A 62 1.06 -2.57 13.80
CA VAL A 62 2.01 -2.62 12.67
C VAL A 62 3.32 -3.33 13.03
N VAL A 63 3.71 -3.29 14.30
CA VAL A 63 4.90 -3.99 14.82
C VAL A 63 4.69 -5.49 14.83
N ASP A 64 3.46 -5.97 15.09
CA ASP A 64 3.11 -7.40 15.00
C ASP A 64 3.11 -7.89 13.53
N LEU A 65 2.66 -7.07 12.58
CA LEU A 65 2.76 -7.34 11.13
C LEU A 65 4.21 -7.39 10.64
N LEU A 66 5.05 -6.45 11.12
CA LEU A 66 6.48 -6.44 10.82
C LEU A 66 7.22 -7.61 11.51
N LEU A 67 6.84 -7.99 12.73
CA LEU A 67 7.37 -9.15 13.44
C LEU A 67 6.98 -10.47 12.77
N GLU A 68 5.76 -10.62 12.26
CA GLU A 68 5.39 -11.81 11.49
C GLU A 68 6.04 -11.84 10.10
N ALA A 69 6.18 -10.69 9.44
CA ALA A 69 7.02 -10.61 8.24
C ALA A 69 8.46 -11.02 8.55
N GLN A 70 9.00 -10.65 9.72
CA GLN A 70 10.33 -11.01 10.18
C GLN A 70 10.46 -12.47 10.66
N ARG A 71 9.38 -13.10 11.15
CA ARG A 71 9.32 -14.54 11.49
C ARG A 71 9.19 -15.43 10.26
N ALA A 72 8.42 -15.00 9.27
CA ALA A 72 8.41 -15.62 7.94
C ALA A 72 9.76 -15.47 7.21
N TRP A 73 10.64 -14.61 7.72
CA TRP A 73 12.03 -14.38 7.31
C TRP A 73 13.05 -15.22 8.10
N ASP A 74 12.64 -16.24 8.84
CA ASP A 74 13.61 -17.23 9.29
C ASP A 74 14.11 -18.02 8.06
N PHE A 75 15.29 -17.63 7.55
CA PHE A 75 15.98 -18.29 6.44
C PHE A 75 16.36 -19.75 6.74
N HIS A 76 16.19 -20.20 7.99
CA HIS A 76 16.29 -21.60 8.40
C HIS A 76 14.96 -22.35 8.40
N ALA A 77 13.85 -21.70 8.02
CA ALA A 77 12.56 -22.35 7.86
C ALA A 77 12.59 -23.34 6.68
N ALA A 78 12.07 -24.55 6.90
CA ALA A 78 12.14 -25.65 5.95
C ALA A 78 11.40 -25.41 4.62
N ASP A 79 10.59 -24.34 4.52
CA ASP A 79 9.61 -24.12 3.45
C ASP A 79 9.96 -22.91 2.53
N PHE A 80 11.23 -22.74 2.18
CA PHE A 80 11.69 -21.67 1.28
C PHE A 80 11.05 -21.81 -0.12
N ASP A 81 10.21 -20.84 -0.51
CA ASP A 81 9.57 -20.73 -1.83
C ASP A 81 9.87 -19.35 -2.45
N PRO A 82 10.63 -19.28 -3.55
CA PRO A 82 10.94 -18.01 -4.24
C PRO A 82 9.70 -17.22 -4.69
N PHE A 83 8.61 -17.89 -5.06
CA PHE A 83 7.37 -17.21 -5.44
C PHE A 83 6.72 -16.54 -4.24
N ARG A 84 6.75 -17.21 -3.08
CA ARG A 84 6.31 -16.67 -1.80
C ARG A 84 7.18 -15.49 -1.34
N GLU A 85 8.49 -15.54 -1.55
CA GLU A 85 9.38 -14.41 -1.25
C GLU A 85 8.99 -13.16 -2.06
N ARG A 86 8.78 -13.32 -3.37
CA ARG A 86 8.39 -12.21 -4.26
C ARG A 86 7.05 -11.60 -3.87
N GLU A 87 6.06 -12.41 -3.48
CA GLU A 87 4.76 -11.93 -2.98
C GLU A 87 4.90 -11.16 -1.67
N ILE A 88 5.68 -11.67 -0.71
CA ILE A 88 5.96 -10.99 0.56
C ILE A 88 6.62 -9.64 0.31
N LYS A 89 7.60 -9.56 -0.60
CA LYS A 89 8.28 -8.29 -0.92
C LYS A 89 7.34 -7.30 -1.56
N GLN A 90 6.43 -7.73 -2.46
CA GLN A 90 5.41 -6.82 -2.98
C GLN A 90 4.52 -6.31 -1.84
N GLN A 91 4.08 -7.18 -0.93
CA GLN A 91 3.23 -6.79 0.20
C GLN A 91 3.92 -5.78 1.13
N ILE A 92 5.22 -5.97 1.42
CA ILE A 92 6.02 -5.00 2.20
C ILE A 92 6.07 -3.64 1.48
N GLY A 93 6.32 -3.63 0.18
CA GLY A 93 6.31 -2.42 -0.64
C GLY A 93 4.96 -1.70 -0.58
N ASP A 94 3.87 -2.44 -0.83
CA ASP A 94 2.51 -1.91 -0.83
C ASP A 94 2.11 -1.34 0.54
N TYR A 95 2.43 -2.09 1.61
CA TYR A 95 2.13 -1.70 2.97
C TYR A 95 2.86 -0.42 3.38
N THR A 96 4.17 -0.38 3.13
CA THR A 96 4.98 0.80 3.49
C THR A 96 4.57 2.03 2.68
N LEU A 97 4.21 1.87 1.40
CA LEU A 97 3.72 2.96 0.55
C LEU A 97 2.37 3.49 1.04
N PHE A 98 1.46 2.58 1.39
CA PHE A 98 0.18 2.93 1.97
C PHE A 98 0.33 3.71 3.29
N MET A 99 1.16 3.22 4.21
CA MET A 99 1.37 3.85 5.51
C MET A 99 2.05 5.21 5.38
N THR A 100 3.09 5.31 4.57
CA THR A 100 3.81 6.59 4.37
C THR A 100 3.02 7.60 3.55
N GLY A 101 2.05 7.14 2.73
CA GLY A 101 1.19 7.99 1.92
C GLY A 101 -0.09 8.44 2.62
N VAL A 102 -0.89 7.50 3.12
CA VAL A 102 -2.23 7.73 3.67
C VAL A 102 -2.19 7.98 5.19
N PHE A 103 -1.30 7.29 5.92
CA PHE A 103 -1.17 7.41 7.38
C PHE A 103 0.12 8.10 7.78
N ARG A 104 0.51 9.12 7.01
CA ARG A 104 1.80 9.80 7.14
C ARG A 104 2.01 10.37 8.55
N GLU A 105 0.96 10.99 9.12
CA GLU A 105 1.00 11.59 10.44
C GLU A 105 1.36 10.58 11.54
N PHE A 106 0.81 9.37 11.47
CA PHE A 106 1.12 8.27 12.40
C PHE A 106 2.57 7.79 12.29
N VAL A 107 3.08 7.67 11.06
CA VAL A 107 4.46 7.23 10.79
C VAL A 107 5.48 8.29 11.25
N GLU A 108 5.17 9.57 11.02
CA GLU A 108 5.99 10.70 11.45
C GLU A 108 6.01 10.84 12.98
N GLY A 109 4.85 10.71 13.65
CA GLY A 109 4.76 10.75 15.11
C GLY A 109 5.58 9.67 15.83
N ARG A 110 5.94 8.59 15.14
CA ARG A 110 6.81 7.51 15.65
C ARG A 110 8.26 7.59 15.17
N SER A 111 8.64 8.60 14.38
CA SER A 111 9.98 8.76 13.80
C SER A 111 10.47 7.55 12.97
N ILE A 112 9.53 6.78 12.37
CA ILE A 112 9.84 5.57 11.59
C ILE A 112 9.74 5.80 10.07
N THR A 113 9.42 7.02 9.61
CA THR A 113 9.23 7.33 8.19
C THR A 113 10.41 6.93 7.31
N GLY A 114 11.64 7.26 7.73
CA GLY A 114 12.85 6.91 6.99
C GLY A 114 13.07 5.39 6.88
N TYR A 115 12.67 4.62 7.90
CA TYR A 115 12.71 3.16 7.85
C TYR A 115 11.72 2.63 6.81
N TYR A 116 10.47 3.09 6.82
CA TYR A 116 9.41 2.61 5.92
C TYR A 116 9.73 2.91 4.46
N VAL A 117 10.19 4.13 4.18
CA VAL A 117 10.61 4.53 2.83
C VAL A 117 11.74 3.63 2.34
N ARG A 118 12.75 3.38 3.19
CA ARG A 118 13.89 2.53 2.80
C ARG A 118 13.45 1.08 2.53
N GLU A 119 12.66 0.49 3.42
CA GLU A 119 12.22 -0.89 3.26
C GLU A 119 11.27 -1.06 2.06
N GLY A 120 10.33 -0.11 1.85
CA GLY A 120 9.45 -0.11 0.69
C GLY A 120 10.21 -0.04 -0.64
N LYS A 121 11.20 0.86 -0.73
CA LYS A 121 12.07 0.96 -1.92
C LYS A 121 12.85 -0.33 -2.15
N ARG A 122 13.42 -0.93 -1.11
CA ARG A 122 14.16 -2.20 -1.23
C ARG A 122 13.25 -3.33 -1.71
N ALA A 123 12.04 -3.41 -1.16
CA ALA A 123 11.10 -4.46 -1.50
C ALA A 123 10.63 -4.37 -2.95
N TYR A 124 10.25 -3.18 -3.45
CA TYR A 124 9.89 -3.01 -4.86
C TYR A 124 11.07 -3.22 -5.82
N ARG A 125 12.31 -2.86 -5.45
CA ARG A 125 13.49 -3.17 -6.26
C ARG A 125 13.68 -4.68 -6.42
N PHE A 126 13.51 -5.42 -5.33
CA PHE A 126 13.58 -6.87 -5.36
C PHE A 126 12.52 -7.45 -6.31
N VAL A 127 11.26 -7.03 -6.16
CA VAL A 127 10.15 -7.49 -7.02
C VAL A 127 10.43 -7.17 -8.48
N SER A 128 10.93 -5.96 -8.77
CA SER A 128 11.30 -5.55 -10.13
C SER A 128 12.40 -6.43 -10.72
N GLN A 129 13.46 -6.72 -9.96
CA GLN A 129 14.56 -7.57 -10.42
C GLN A 129 14.10 -9.00 -10.67
N HIS A 130 13.31 -9.56 -9.75
CA HIS A 130 12.74 -10.89 -9.87
C HIS A 130 11.78 -11.00 -11.08
N ASP A 131 10.89 -10.03 -11.26
CA ASP A 131 9.96 -9.99 -12.39
C ASP A 131 10.72 -9.76 -13.71
N LYS A 132 11.82 -8.99 -13.70
CA LYS A 132 12.69 -8.81 -14.87
C LYS A 132 13.38 -10.11 -15.28
N SER A 133 13.94 -10.86 -14.33
CA SER A 133 14.54 -12.17 -14.62
C SER A 133 13.53 -13.19 -15.15
N ALA A 134 12.26 -13.06 -14.73
CA ALA A 134 11.15 -13.88 -15.21
C ALA A 134 10.46 -13.34 -16.49
N LEU A 135 11.02 -12.30 -17.13
CA LEU A 135 10.47 -11.64 -18.33
C LEU A 135 9.01 -11.17 -18.18
N LYS A 136 8.62 -10.78 -16.96
CA LYS A 136 7.26 -10.31 -16.67
C LYS A 136 7.10 -8.83 -17.07
N PRO A 137 6.01 -8.45 -17.76
CA PRO A 137 5.77 -7.06 -18.17
C PRO A 137 5.72 -6.04 -17.02
N ARG A 138 5.36 -6.48 -15.81
CA ARG A 138 5.23 -5.60 -14.63
C ARG A 138 6.56 -5.22 -13.98
N ALA A 139 7.69 -5.71 -14.46
CA ALA A 139 9.00 -5.38 -13.89
C ALA A 139 9.29 -3.87 -13.91
N SER A 140 8.88 -3.16 -14.96
CA SER A 140 9.04 -1.71 -15.11
C SER A 140 8.17 -0.92 -14.12
N LEU A 141 6.94 -1.39 -13.84
CA LEU A 141 6.05 -0.80 -12.84
C LEU A 141 6.71 -0.83 -11.45
N PHE A 142 7.26 -1.98 -11.04
CA PHE A 142 7.93 -2.09 -9.74
C PHE A 142 9.27 -1.33 -9.69
N ALA A 143 9.96 -1.17 -10.82
CA ALA A 143 11.12 -0.29 -10.91
C ALA A 143 10.73 1.17 -10.68
N ALA A 144 9.65 1.62 -11.31
CA ALA A 144 9.11 2.97 -11.14
C ALA A 144 8.72 3.20 -9.66
N LEU A 145 7.91 2.32 -9.07
CA LEU A 145 7.52 2.36 -7.65
C LEU A 145 8.74 2.45 -6.71
N ALA A 146 9.79 1.70 -6.98
CA ALA A 146 11.03 1.77 -6.21
C ALA A 146 11.81 3.08 -6.37
N GLY A 147 11.84 3.64 -7.59
CA GLY A 147 12.56 4.86 -7.91
C GLY A 147 11.85 6.13 -7.42
N GLY A 148 10.53 6.17 -7.59
CA GLY A 148 9.66 7.29 -7.27
C GLY A 148 8.86 7.17 -5.97
N PHE A 149 9.24 6.23 -5.09
CA PHE A 149 8.47 5.90 -3.87
C PHE A 149 7.99 7.13 -3.09
N GLU A 150 8.89 8.06 -2.78
CA GLU A 150 8.57 9.27 -2.02
C GLU A 150 7.59 10.18 -2.76
N ASN A 151 7.67 10.27 -4.09
CA ASN A 151 6.74 11.05 -4.91
C ASN A 151 5.34 10.44 -4.89
N TYR A 152 5.25 9.10 -5.01
CA TYR A 152 3.97 8.41 -4.96
C TYR A 152 3.36 8.43 -3.56
N ALA A 153 4.17 8.29 -2.50
CA ALA A 153 3.72 8.49 -1.12
C ALA A 153 3.20 9.91 -0.93
N GLY A 154 3.93 10.92 -1.42
CA GLY A 154 3.51 12.32 -1.41
C GLY A 154 2.19 12.56 -2.15
N ALA A 155 1.99 11.93 -3.30
CA ALA A 155 0.73 11.99 -4.04
C ALA A 155 -0.44 11.40 -3.23
N LEU A 156 -0.25 10.26 -2.58
CA LEU A 156 -1.27 9.70 -1.69
C LEU A 156 -1.57 10.62 -0.50
N THR A 157 -0.55 11.27 0.07
CA THR A 157 -0.73 12.27 1.14
C THR A 157 -1.53 13.47 0.66
N TYR A 158 -1.18 14.01 -0.52
CA TYR A 158 -1.90 15.13 -1.14
C TYR A 158 -3.35 14.76 -1.42
N MET A 159 -3.59 13.62 -2.05
CA MET A 159 -4.92 13.08 -2.31
C MET A 159 -5.77 13.00 -1.03
N LYS A 160 -5.21 12.46 0.06
CA LYS A 160 -5.89 12.42 1.37
C LYS A 160 -6.27 13.83 1.83
N LYS A 161 -5.30 14.74 1.86
CA LYS A 161 -5.48 16.09 2.41
C LYS A 161 -6.42 16.96 1.58
N VAL A 162 -6.46 16.79 0.27
CA VAL A 162 -7.22 17.65 -0.64
C VAL A 162 -8.57 17.05 -0.98
N TYR A 163 -8.64 15.75 -1.26
CA TYR A 163 -9.87 15.15 -1.76
C TYR A 163 -10.59 14.28 -0.75
N LEU A 164 -9.94 13.62 0.21
CA LEU A 164 -10.63 12.75 1.19
C LEU A 164 -11.14 13.52 2.43
N ARG A 165 -11.50 14.80 2.26
CA ARG A 165 -12.14 15.57 3.34
C ARG A 165 -13.60 15.15 3.50
N PRO A 166 -14.08 14.85 4.73
CA PRO A 166 -15.45 14.40 4.98
C PRO A 166 -16.52 15.34 4.41
N GLU A 167 -16.23 16.64 4.35
CA GLU A 167 -17.14 17.69 3.91
C GLU A 167 -17.35 17.72 2.38
N LEU A 168 -16.51 17.00 1.63
CA LEU A 168 -16.49 17.04 0.16
C LEU A 168 -17.17 15.84 -0.51
N HIS A 169 -17.71 14.88 0.26
CA HIS A 169 -18.23 13.61 -0.27
C HIS A 169 -19.66 13.27 0.17
N PRO A 170 -20.45 12.61 -0.71
CA PRO A 170 -21.82 12.20 -0.39
C PRO A 170 -21.87 11.15 0.73
N ALA A 171 -23.01 11.09 1.42
CA ALA A 171 -23.26 10.30 2.63
C ALA A 171 -22.73 8.84 2.65
N PRO A 172 -22.73 8.05 1.55
CA PRO A 172 -22.26 6.66 1.58
C PRO A 172 -20.78 6.48 1.95
N TYR A 173 -19.95 7.49 1.72
CA TYR A 173 -18.50 7.42 1.96
C TYR A 173 -18.09 8.03 3.30
N GLN A 174 -18.99 8.75 3.98
CA GLN A 174 -18.70 9.44 5.24
C GLN A 174 -18.19 8.51 6.36
N PRO A 175 -18.65 7.25 6.53
CA PRO A 175 -18.09 6.35 7.54
C PRO A 175 -16.63 5.99 7.28
N LEU A 176 -16.26 5.76 6.02
CA LEU A 176 -14.87 5.50 5.59
C LEU A 176 -14.00 6.74 5.81
N LEU A 177 -14.53 7.93 5.48
CA LEU A 177 -13.80 9.20 5.62
C LEU A 177 -13.59 9.58 7.08
N ARG A 178 -14.55 9.33 7.97
CA ARG A 178 -14.38 9.51 9.43
C ARG A 178 -13.30 8.59 9.98
N LEU A 179 -13.28 7.32 9.58
CA LEU A 179 -12.22 6.37 9.94
C LEU A 179 -10.82 6.82 9.49
N LEU A 180 -10.71 7.59 8.39
CA LEU A 180 -9.45 8.13 7.91
C LEU A 180 -9.08 9.50 8.51
N ALA A 181 -10.03 10.17 9.16
CA ALA A 181 -9.87 11.50 9.76
C ALA A 181 -9.66 11.45 11.28
N GLU A 182 -10.13 10.41 11.97
CA GLU A 182 -9.99 10.23 13.42
C GLU A 182 -8.62 9.66 13.87
N TRP A 183 -7.64 9.53 12.96
CA TRP A 183 -6.30 9.01 13.22
C TRP A 183 -5.19 9.96 12.80
#